data_AF-A0A7S1F9P4-F1
#
_entry.id   AF-A0A7S1F9P4-F1
#
_cell.length_a   1.000
_cell.length_b   1.000
_cell.length_c   1.000
_cell.angle_alpha   90.00
_cell.angle_beta   90.00
_cell.angle_gamma   90.00
#
_symmetry.space_group_name_H-M   'P 1'
#
loop_
_entity.id
_entity.type
_entity.pdbx_description
1 polymer ?
#
loop_
_entity_poly.entity_id
_entity_poly.type
_entity_poly.pdbx_seq_one_letter_code
_entity_poly.pdbx_strand_id
1 'polypeptide(L)'
;AHEPIAIYAGGLEQIAVSQFIDEEADYNFEPLEKLLQISPQRILCLSRDELIQQCGGAAVVAIVLCRANAGLQETTQTAEPMARRMNIVNILCRLYKEYSKRISAKKFYKLIHVCRCVGLSETSQLSLHWFRTFFDQELSESTRKFNPNRMACHLVVWMLYLTPSLQLDFSLLQEQLSLSAARTREILQYVGCSCTSKMVAGSDPELVAQLKAPLKFGMPKSSG
;
A
#
# COMPACT_ATOMS: atom_id res chain seq x y z
N ALA A 1 19.97 18.60 -2.64
CA ALA A 1 18.79 18.07 -1.92
C ALA A 1 18.52 16.68 -2.46
N HIS A 2 18.52 15.63 -1.63
CA HIS A 2 18.21 14.29 -2.11
C HIS A 2 16.72 14.22 -2.46
N GLU A 3 16.38 13.76 -3.67
CA GLU A 3 15.00 13.50 -4.04
C GLU A 3 14.40 12.48 -3.05
N PRO A 4 13.19 12.72 -2.52
CA PRO A 4 12.57 11.81 -1.56
C PRO A 4 12.56 10.35 -2.03
N ILE A 5 12.40 10.09 -3.34
CA ILE A 5 12.40 8.74 -3.93
C ILE A 5 13.74 8.01 -3.66
N ALA A 6 14.88 8.69 -3.78
CA ALA A 6 16.18 8.10 -3.54
C ALA A 6 16.38 7.64 -2.09
N ILE A 7 15.69 8.28 -1.14
CA ILE A 7 15.76 7.92 0.29
C ILE A 7 14.95 6.64 0.58
N TYR A 8 13.88 6.39 -0.17
CA TYR A 8 13.00 5.24 0.04
C TYR A 8 13.22 4.08 -0.95
N ALA A 9 14.16 4.19 -1.88
CA ALA A 9 14.49 3.13 -2.84
C ALA A 9 14.75 1.78 -2.15
N GLY A 10 15.49 1.78 -1.03
CA GLY A 10 15.70 0.56 -0.22
C GLY A 10 14.43 0.03 0.45
N GLY A 11 13.49 0.91 0.81
CA GLY A 11 12.17 0.52 1.32
C GLY A 11 11.27 -0.08 0.23
N LEU A 12 11.35 0.43 -1.00
CA LEU A 12 10.61 -0.11 -2.15
C LEU A 12 11.07 -1.54 -2.49
N GLU A 13 12.37 -1.81 -2.47
CA GLU A 13 12.92 -3.17 -2.62
C GLU A 13 12.46 -4.12 -1.49
N GLN A 14 12.31 -3.62 -0.25
CA GLN A 14 11.75 -4.40 0.85
C GLN A 14 10.25 -4.70 0.68
N ILE A 15 9.54 -3.87 -0.07
CA ILE A 15 8.11 -4.08 -0.36
C ILE A 15 7.95 -5.10 -1.47
N ALA A 16 8.58 -4.87 -2.62
CA ALA A 16 8.49 -5.77 -3.75
C ALA A 16 9.71 -5.60 -4.65
N VAL A 17 10.56 -6.64 -4.68
CA VAL A 17 11.77 -6.69 -5.50
C VAL A 17 11.34 -6.75 -6.96
N SER A 18 11.84 -5.83 -7.79
CA SER A 18 11.42 -5.68 -9.19
C SER A 18 11.50 -7.01 -9.97
N GLN A 19 12.58 -7.77 -9.76
CA GLN A 19 12.76 -9.08 -10.37
C GLN A 19 11.60 -10.05 -10.06
N PHE A 20 11.16 -10.13 -8.80
CA PHE A 20 10.09 -11.05 -8.40
C PHE A 20 8.73 -10.62 -8.93
N ILE A 21 8.50 -9.30 -9.07
CA ILE A 21 7.27 -8.77 -9.68
C ILE A 21 7.20 -9.13 -11.17
N ASP A 22 8.35 -9.10 -11.86
CA ASP A 22 8.42 -9.37 -13.29
C ASP A 22 8.22 -10.86 -13.60
N GLU A 23 8.70 -11.75 -12.72
CA GLU A 23 8.59 -13.21 -12.85
C GLU A 23 7.20 -13.78 -12.48
N GLU A 24 6.43 -13.10 -11.63
CA GLU A 24 5.12 -13.56 -11.15
C GLU A 24 3.97 -13.02 -12.04
N ALA A 25 4.03 -13.33 -13.35
CA ALA A 25 3.14 -12.83 -14.41
C ALA A 25 1.62 -12.92 -14.13
N ASP A 26 1.20 -13.76 -13.18
CA ASP A 26 -0.18 -13.92 -12.70
C ASP A 26 -0.71 -12.72 -11.89
N TYR A 27 0.10 -11.68 -11.67
CA TYR A 27 -0.31 -10.46 -10.98
C TYR A 27 -1.08 -9.44 -11.82
N ASN A 28 -1.29 -9.69 -13.11
CA ASN A 28 -1.97 -8.71 -13.95
C ASN A 28 -3.47 -8.65 -13.64
N PHE A 29 -3.95 -7.47 -13.24
CA PHE A 29 -5.37 -7.21 -13.02
C PHE A 29 -5.90 -6.44 -14.22
N GLU A 30 -6.30 -7.18 -15.25
CA GLU A 30 -6.74 -6.66 -16.56
C GLU A 30 -7.78 -5.51 -16.46
N PRO A 31 -8.77 -5.53 -15.54
CA PRO A 31 -9.67 -4.39 -15.39
C PRO A 31 -8.96 -3.09 -15.04
N LEU A 32 -7.95 -3.13 -14.16
CA LEU A 32 -7.17 -1.97 -13.77
C LEU A 32 -6.24 -1.52 -14.90
N GLU A 33 -5.64 -2.45 -15.62
CA GLU A 33 -4.82 -2.11 -16.79
C GLU A 33 -5.63 -1.33 -17.84
N LYS A 34 -6.85 -1.79 -18.15
CA LYS A 34 -7.75 -1.10 -19.07
C LYS A 34 -8.19 0.27 -18.54
N LEU A 35 -8.46 0.35 -17.24
CA LEU A 35 -8.82 1.61 -16.59
C LEU A 35 -7.69 2.65 -16.69
N LEU A 36 -6.43 2.24 -16.56
CA LEU A 36 -5.27 3.14 -16.64
C LEU A 36 -5.02 3.70 -18.05
N GLN A 37 -5.57 3.05 -19.08
CA GLN A 37 -5.43 3.47 -20.48
C GLN A 37 -6.55 4.41 -20.95
N ILE A 38 -7.65 4.57 -20.20
CA ILE A 38 -8.70 5.53 -20.57
C ILE A 38 -8.35 6.95 -20.13
N SER A 39 -9.02 7.95 -20.71
CA SER A 39 -8.72 9.35 -20.41
C SER A 39 -8.99 9.68 -18.94
N PRO A 40 -8.16 10.54 -18.30
CA PRO A 40 -8.33 10.93 -16.90
C PRO A 40 -9.72 11.52 -16.62
N GLN A 41 -10.27 12.31 -17.54
CA GLN A 41 -11.60 12.90 -17.41
C GLN A 41 -12.69 11.83 -17.33
N ARG A 42 -12.54 10.73 -18.07
CA ARG A 42 -13.49 9.62 -18.02
C ARG A 42 -13.41 8.87 -16.69
N ILE A 43 -12.20 8.66 -16.15
CA ILE A 43 -12.00 8.04 -14.82
C ILE A 43 -12.72 8.87 -13.75
N LEU A 44 -12.60 10.19 -13.79
CA LEU A 44 -13.22 11.10 -12.81
C LEU A 44 -14.75 11.14 -12.89
N CYS A 45 -15.35 10.66 -13.99
CA CYS A 45 -16.79 10.53 -14.15
C CYS A 45 -17.35 9.17 -13.70
N LEU A 46 -16.50 8.19 -13.39
CA LEU A 46 -16.95 6.89 -12.92
C LEU A 46 -17.49 6.98 -11.50
N SER A 47 -18.52 6.19 -11.20
CA SER A 47 -19.00 6.05 -9.84
C SER A 47 -17.97 5.35 -8.95
N ARG A 48 -18.11 5.55 -7.64
CA ARG A 48 -17.24 4.91 -6.65
C ARG A 48 -17.26 3.38 -6.76
N ASP A 49 -18.43 2.79 -6.99
CA ASP A 49 -18.58 1.33 -7.06
C ASP A 49 -17.92 0.75 -8.30
N GLU A 50 -18.07 1.42 -9.46
CA GLU A 50 -17.37 1.05 -10.69
C GLU A 50 -15.85 1.13 -10.52
N LEU A 51 -15.36 2.20 -9.87
CA LEU A 51 -13.95 2.36 -9.58
C LEU A 51 -13.44 1.24 -8.66
N ILE A 52 -14.17 0.90 -7.60
CA ILE A 52 -13.78 -0.18 -6.68
C ILE A 52 -13.71 -1.52 -7.44
N GLN A 53 -14.69 -1.81 -8.29
CA GLN A 53 -14.70 -3.04 -9.08
C GLN A 53 -13.51 -3.12 -10.04
N GLN A 54 -13.20 -2.02 -10.74
CA GLN A 54 -12.10 -1.98 -11.69
C GLN A 54 -10.72 -1.88 -11.03
N CYS A 55 -10.64 -1.37 -9.81
CA CYS A 55 -9.38 -1.25 -9.05
C CYS A 55 -9.12 -2.45 -8.13
N GLY A 56 -10.13 -3.28 -7.84
CA GLY A 56 -10.05 -4.42 -6.91
C GLY A 56 -10.02 -4.03 -5.43
N GLY A 57 -10.02 -2.73 -5.12
CA GLY A 57 -9.97 -2.22 -3.75
C GLY A 57 -9.95 -0.69 -3.66
N ALA A 58 -10.51 -0.14 -2.58
CA ALA A 58 -10.62 1.30 -2.35
C ALA A 58 -9.26 2.02 -2.24
N ALA A 59 -8.24 1.36 -1.70
CA ALA A 59 -6.88 1.90 -1.60
C ALA A 59 -6.27 2.18 -2.99
N VAL A 60 -6.52 1.32 -3.96
CA VAL A 60 -6.08 1.54 -5.35
C VAL A 60 -6.92 2.63 -6.03
N VAL A 61 -8.21 2.73 -5.73
CA VAL A 61 -9.04 3.86 -6.19
C VAL A 61 -8.44 5.20 -5.79
N ALA A 62 -7.93 5.34 -4.56
CA ALA A 62 -7.28 6.56 -4.12
C ALA A 62 -6.09 6.95 -5.03
N ILE A 63 -5.26 5.96 -5.40
CA ILE A 63 -4.10 6.16 -6.26
C ILE A 63 -4.55 6.54 -7.67
N VAL A 64 -5.51 5.81 -8.23
CA VAL A 64 -6.06 6.06 -9.59
C VAL A 64 -6.65 7.47 -9.68
N LEU A 65 -7.47 7.86 -8.70
CA LEU A 65 -8.04 9.22 -8.66
C LEU A 65 -6.95 10.29 -8.50
N CYS A 66 -5.93 10.05 -7.68
CA CYS A 66 -4.82 10.98 -7.53
C CYS A 66 -4.08 11.20 -8.85
N ARG A 67 -3.79 10.11 -9.58
CA ARG A 67 -3.13 10.17 -10.90
C ARG A 67 -4.02 10.82 -11.96
N ALA A 68 -5.31 10.49 -11.98
CA ALA A 68 -6.26 11.08 -12.92
C ALA A 68 -6.43 12.60 -12.70
N ASN A 69 -6.49 13.06 -11.45
CA ASN A 69 -6.51 14.49 -11.12
C ASN A 69 -5.23 15.22 -11.56
N ALA A 70 -4.10 14.52 -11.63
CA ALA A 70 -2.85 15.06 -12.19
C ALA A 70 -2.78 14.95 -13.73
N GLY A 71 -3.83 14.46 -14.40
CA GLY A 71 -3.90 14.31 -15.84
C GLY A 71 -3.05 13.16 -16.40
N LEU A 72 -2.65 12.19 -15.56
CA LEU A 72 -1.84 11.06 -15.99
C LEU A 72 -2.69 9.97 -16.64
N GLN A 73 -2.24 9.50 -17.80
CA GLN A 73 -2.79 8.38 -18.54
C GLN A 73 -1.64 7.45 -18.95
N GLU A 74 -1.81 6.15 -18.73
CA GLU A 74 -0.81 5.17 -19.15
C GLU A 74 -0.96 4.84 -20.64
N THR A 75 0.16 4.54 -21.27
CA THR A 75 0.19 3.96 -22.62
C THR A 75 0.03 2.44 -22.54
N THR A 76 -0.26 1.78 -23.66
CA THR A 76 -0.28 0.31 -23.73
C THR A 76 1.00 -0.35 -23.21
N GLN A 77 2.16 0.32 -23.34
CA GLN A 77 3.44 -0.20 -22.86
C GLN A 77 3.66 -0.03 -21.35
N THR A 78 2.96 0.92 -20.71
CA THR A 78 3.18 1.31 -19.31
C THR A 78 2.03 0.91 -18.39
N ALA A 79 0.86 0.65 -18.94
CA ALA A 79 -0.35 0.29 -18.21
C ALA A 79 -0.22 -1.02 -17.43
N GLU A 80 0.26 -2.10 -18.07
CA GLU A 80 0.41 -3.39 -17.41
C GLU A 80 1.40 -3.31 -16.23
N PRO A 81 2.64 -2.79 -16.38
CA PRO A 81 3.55 -2.63 -15.25
C PRO A 81 2.97 -1.77 -14.12
N MET A 82 2.22 -0.72 -14.46
CA MET A 82 1.58 0.14 -13.46
C MET A 82 0.44 -0.57 -12.73
N ALA A 83 -0.42 -1.29 -13.46
CA ALA A 83 -1.50 -2.10 -12.89
C ALA A 83 -0.94 -3.16 -11.95
N ARG A 84 0.15 -3.83 -12.34
CA ARG A 84 0.85 -4.81 -11.50
C ARG A 84 1.36 -4.20 -10.20
N ARG A 85 2.01 -3.04 -10.27
CA ARG A 85 2.49 -2.31 -9.07
C ARG A 85 1.34 -1.86 -8.16
N MET A 86 0.22 -1.42 -8.72
CA MET A 86 -0.98 -1.08 -7.96
C MET A 86 -1.63 -2.32 -7.35
N ASN A 87 -1.63 -3.46 -8.02
CA ASN A 87 -2.22 -4.68 -7.50
C ASN A 87 -1.52 -5.16 -6.21
N ILE A 88 -0.20 -4.91 -6.08
CA ILE A 88 0.55 -5.13 -4.82
C ILE A 88 -0.14 -4.46 -3.63
N VAL A 89 -0.71 -3.27 -3.80
CA VAL A 89 -1.50 -2.59 -2.75
C VAL A 89 -2.70 -3.43 -2.31
N ASN A 90 -3.44 -4.03 -3.26
CA ASN A 90 -4.58 -4.89 -2.95
C ASN A 90 -4.17 -6.14 -2.17
N ILE A 91 -3.04 -6.74 -2.55
CA ILE A 91 -2.51 -7.95 -1.91
C ILE A 91 -2.03 -7.66 -0.50
N LEU A 92 -1.25 -6.58 -0.32
CA LEU A 92 -0.79 -6.16 1.01
C LEU A 92 -1.99 -5.77 1.89
N CYS A 93 -3.02 -5.12 1.34
CA CYS A 93 -4.26 -4.87 2.07
C CYS A 93 -4.95 -6.17 2.52
N ARG A 94 -4.98 -7.19 1.65
CA ARG A 94 -5.58 -8.50 1.96
C ARG A 94 -4.81 -9.21 3.09
N LEU A 95 -3.47 -9.26 2.98
CA LEU A 95 -2.60 -9.79 4.02
C LEU A 95 -2.81 -9.07 5.35
N TYR A 96 -2.82 -7.72 5.32
CA TYR A 96 -3.04 -6.92 6.51
C TYR A 96 -4.36 -7.27 7.18
N LYS A 97 -5.47 -7.30 6.44
CA LYS A 97 -6.79 -7.64 6.98
C LYS A 97 -6.83 -9.05 7.57
N GLU A 98 -6.26 -10.01 6.87
CA GLU A 98 -6.31 -11.43 7.26
C GLU A 98 -5.58 -11.67 8.58
N TYR A 99 -4.42 -11.06 8.74
CA TYR A 99 -3.54 -11.32 9.88
C TYR A 99 -3.68 -10.31 11.02
N SER A 100 -4.11 -9.06 10.76
CA SER A 100 -4.37 -8.07 11.81
C SER A 100 -5.63 -8.38 12.64
N LYS A 101 -6.67 -8.99 12.05
CA LYS A 101 -7.92 -9.36 12.77
C LYS A 101 -7.71 -10.46 13.80
N ARG A 102 -6.65 -11.24 13.67
CA ARG A 102 -6.39 -12.44 14.45
C ARG A 102 -5.45 -12.14 15.63
N ILE A 103 -5.70 -11.06 16.38
CA ILE A 103 -4.94 -10.65 17.59
C ILE A 103 -5.17 -11.65 18.72
N SER A 104 -4.67 -12.87 18.56
CA SER A 104 -4.29 -13.74 19.64
C SER A 104 -2.77 -13.65 19.73
N ALA A 105 -2.25 -13.30 20.90
CA ALA A 105 -0.82 -13.07 21.14
C ALA A 105 0.09 -14.28 20.81
N LYS A 106 -0.48 -15.44 20.45
CA LYS A 106 0.21 -16.70 20.18
C LYS A 106 0.00 -17.24 18.76
N LYS A 107 -0.54 -16.46 17.81
CA LYS A 107 -0.74 -16.94 16.44
C LYS A 107 0.54 -16.80 15.62
N PHE A 108 1.10 -17.94 15.26
CA PHE A 108 2.21 -18.04 14.33
C PHE A 108 1.73 -18.52 12.96
N TYR A 109 2.42 -18.09 11.92
CA TYR A 109 2.10 -18.35 10.53
C TYR A 109 3.28 -19.02 9.83
N LYS A 110 2.97 -19.85 8.85
CA LYS A 110 3.92 -20.49 7.94
C LYS A 110 3.79 -19.85 6.56
N LEU A 111 4.82 -19.98 5.73
CA LEU A 111 4.84 -19.49 4.36
C LEU A 111 3.60 -19.92 3.56
N ILE A 112 3.19 -21.18 3.67
CA ILE A 112 2.01 -21.73 3.01
C ILE A 112 0.72 -20.94 3.30
N HIS A 113 0.59 -20.34 4.49
CA HIS A 113 -0.56 -19.50 4.80
C HIS A 113 -0.54 -18.19 4.00
N VAL A 114 0.64 -17.59 3.84
CA VAL A 114 0.84 -16.37 3.06
C VAL A 114 0.55 -16.65 1.58
N CYS A 115 1.16 -17.69 1.00
CA CYS A 115 0.94 -18.12 -0.38
C CYS A 115 -0.55 -18.32 -0.68
N ARG A 116 -1.26 -19.06 0.18
CA ARG A 116 -2.72 -19.27 0.06
C ARG A 116 -3.53 -17.98 0.16
N CYS A 117 -3.15 -17.05 1.04
CA CYS A 117 -3.86 -15.78 1.20
C CYS A 117 -3.76 -14.91 -0.06
N VAL A 118 -2.59 -14.90 -0.70
CA VAL A 118 -2.32 -14.07 -1.88
C VAL A 118 -2.59 -14.79 -3.20
N GLY A 119 -2.89 -16.09 -3.16
CA GLY A 119 -3.18 -16.90 -4.35
C GLY A 119 -1.93 -17.29 -5.16
N LEU A 120 -0.76 -17.34 -4.52
CA LEU A 120 0.50 -17.67 -5.17
C LEU A 120 0.95 -19.10 -4.86
N SER A 121 1.86 -19.61 -5.71
CA SER A 121 2.50 -20.90 -5.49
C SER A 121 3.31 -20.92 -4.20
N GLU A 122 3.49 -22.11 -3.61
CA GLU A 122 4.31 -22.29 -2.41
C GLU A 122 5.81 -22.03 -2.66
N THR A 123 6.22 -22.01 -3.92
CA THR A 123 7.59 -21.70 -4.36
C THR A 123 7.78 -20.23 -4.72
N SER A 124 6.75 -19.39 -4.59
CA SER A 124 6.82 -17.98 -4.92
C SER A 124 7.88 -17.25 -4.10
N GLN A 125 8.83 -16.63 -4.79
CA GLN A 125 9.87 -15.83 -4.17
C GLN A 125 9.29 -14.56 -3.55
N LEU A 126 8.25 -13.98 -4.16
CA LEU A 126 7.58 -12.80 -3.64
C LEU A 126 6.82 -13.10 -2.33
N SER A 127 6.14 -14.25 -2.24
CA SER A 127 5.50 -14.68 -0.99
C SER A 127 6.53 -14.96 0.11
N LEU A 128 7.65 -15.60 -0.23
CA LEU A 128 8.75 -15.83 0.70
C LEU A 128 9.35 -14.51 1.20
N HIS A 129 9.56 -13.57 0.29
CA HIS A 129 10.04 -12.22 0.61
C HIS A 129 9.09 -11.53 1.59
N TRP A 130 7.80 -11.44 1.28
CA TRP A 130 6.82 -10.84 2.19
C TRP A 130 6.71 -11.55 3.53
N PHE A 131 6.82 -12.88 3.55
CA PHE A 131 6.84 -13.66 4.79
C PHE A 131 8.06 -13.30 5.64
N ARG A 132 9.23 -13.07 5.02
CA ARG A 132 10.45 -12.66 5.73
C ARG A 132 10.41 -11.21 6.18
N THR A 133 9.84 -10.33 5.36
CA THR A 133 9.78 -8.90 5.64
C THR A 133 8.74 -8.57 6.69
N PHE A 134 7.50 -9.08 6.56
CA PHE A 134 6.38 -8.65 7.38
C PHE A 134 6.07 -9.57 8.56
N PHE A 135 6.78 -10.69 8.70
CA PHE A 135 6.60 -11.59 9.82
C PHE A 135 7.93 -11.78 10.57
N ASP A 136 7.89 -11.47 11.85
CA ASP A 136 9.03 -11.57 12.76
C ASP A 136 9.28 -13.03 13.14
N GLN A 137 10.54 -13.43 13.09
CA GLN A 137 10.98 -14.74 13.53
C GLN A 137 10.98 -14.77 15.06
N GLU A 138 10.17 -15.64 15.67
CA GLU A 138 10.15 -15.82 17.13
C GLU A 138 10.51 -17.26 17.56
N LEU A 139 10.07 -18.29 16.81
CA LEU A 139 10.29 -19.71 17.18
C LEU A 139 11.22 -20.45 16.22
N SER A 140 11.00 -20.32 14.91
CA SER A 140 11.80 -20.99 13.88
C SER A 140 11.76 -20.19 12.58
N GLU A 141 12.65 -20.50 11.64
CA GLU A 141 12.64 -19.84 10.31
C GLU A 141 11.31 -20.04 9.56
N SER A 142 10.67 -21.19 9.79
CA SER A 142 9.42 -21.61 9.15
C SER A 142 8.15 -21.09 9.83
N THR A 143 8.28 -20.49 11.02
CA THR A 143 7.14 -20.11 11.87
C THR A 143 7.34 -18.71 12.42
N ARG A 144 6.55 -17.76 11.91
CA ARG A 144 6.74 -16.32 12.13
C ARG A 144 5.47 -15.63 12.60
N LYS A 145 5.62 -14.48 13.23
CA LYS A 145 4.52 -13.67 13.78
C LYS A 145 4.31 -12.41 12.95
N PHE A 146 3.07 -12.14 12.57
CA PHE A 146 2.76 -10.99 11.72
C PHE A 146 3.04 -9.66 12.44
N ASN A 147 3.72 -8.73 11.75
CA ASN A 147 4.00 -7.39 12.24
C ASN A 147 3.10 -6.36 11.51
N PRO A 148 1.94 -5.99 12.08
CA PRO A 148 1.00 -5.08 11.42
C PRO A 148 1.59 -3.69 11.21
N ASN A 149 2.42 -3.21 12.15
CA ASN A 149 3.01 -1.88 12.08
C ASN A 149 3.99 -1.77 10.91
N ARG A 150 4.86 -2.78 10.75
CA ARG A 150 5.82 -2.82 9.65
C ARG A 150 5.10 -2.86 8.30
N MET A 151 4.11 -3.73 8.13
CA MET A 151 3.34 -3.83 6.89
C MET A 151 2.60 -2.53 6.58
N ALA A 152 1.95 -1.89 7.56
CA ALA A 152 1.23 -0.64 7.34
C ALA A 152 2.16 0.50 6.89
N CYS A 153 3.36 0.62 7.47
CA CYS A 153 4.35 1.61 7.04
C CYS A 153 4.80 1.36 5.60
N HIS A 154 5.08 0.11 5.25
CA HIS A 154 5.49 -0.31 3.91
C HIS A 154 4.38 -0.06 2.87
N LEU A 155 3.13 -0.34 3.24
CA LEU A 155 1.96 -0.05 2.41
C LEU A 155 1.82 1.45 2.12
N VAL A 156 1.96 2.30 3.14
CA VAL A 156 1.95 3.76 2.96
C VAL A 156 3.05 4.21 1.99
N VAL A 157 4.28 3.75 2.19
CA VAL A 157 5.41 4.10 1.30
C VAL A 157 5.13 3.67 -0.14
N TRP A 158 4.63 2.44 -0.34
CA TRP A 158 4.29 1.95 -1.68
C TRP A 158 3.20 2.78 -2.34
N MET A 159 2.12 3.09 -1.62
CA MET A 159 1.01 3.87 -2.17
C MET A 159 1.45 5.29 -2.56
N LEU A 160 2.29 5.94 -1.76
CA LEU A 160 2.84 7.27 -2.08
C LEU A 160 3.75 7.22 -3.31
N TYR A 161 4.58 6.18 -3.44
CA TYR A 161 5.45 5.99 -4.60
C TYR A 161 4.66 5.92 -5.92
N LEU A 162 3.41 5.44 -5.88
CA LEU A 162 2.56 5.33 -7.07
C LEU A 162 1.85 6.64 -7.45
N THR A 163 2.06 7.75 -6.73
CA THR A 163 1.42 9.05 -7.01
C THR A 163 2.40 10.15 -7.46
N PRO A 164 1.96 11.09 -8.33
CA PRO A 164 2.84 12.08 -8.98
C PRO A 164 3.44 13.17 -8.08
N SER A 165 3.21 13.15 -6.77
CA SER A 165 3.81 14.12 -5.84
C SER A 165 4.10 13.51 -4.47
N LEU A 166 4.13 12.17 -4.39
CA LEU A 166 4.21 11.42 -3.14
C LEU A 166 3.19 11.95 -2.13
N GLN A 167 1.98 12.21 -2.63
CA GLN A 167 0.85 12.74 -1.90
C GLN A 167 -0.38 11.87 -2.17
N LEU A 168 -1.15 11.60 -1.13
CA LEU A 168 -2.37 10.82 -1.25
C LEU A 168 -3.36 11.14 -0.12
N ASP A 169 -4.65 11.01 -0.40
CA ASP A 169 -5.69 10.95 0.61
C ASP A 169 -5.84 9.51 1.12
N PHE A 170 -5.60 9.31 2.42
CA PHE A 170 -5.63 8.01 3.06
C PHE A 170 -7.00 7.60 3.59
N SER A 171 -8.06 8.37 3.34
CA SER A 171 -9.42 8.06 3.81
C SER A 171 -9.94 6.71 3.27
N LEU A 172 -9.68 6.41 2.00
CA LEU A 172 -10.05 5.11 1.41
C LEU A 172 -9.22 3.95 1.97
N LEU A 173 -7.95 4.19 2.34
CA LEU A 173 -7.13 3.18 3.02
C LEU A 173 -7.64 2.93 4.44
N GLN A 174 -8.02 3.98 5.17
CA GLN A 174 -8.59 3.91 6.50
C GLN A 174 -9.84 3.05 6.51
N GLU A 175 -10.78 3.33 5.61
CA GLU A 175 -12.01 2.55 5.47
C GLU A 175 -11.68 1.10 5.11
N GLN A 176 -10.82 0.89 4.10
CA GLN A 176 -10.47 -0.45 3.67
C GLN A 176 -9.88 -1.26 4.82
N LEU A 177 -8.88 -0.75 5.54
CA LEU A 177 -8.18 -1.48 6.60
C LEU A 177 -8.84 -1.35 7.98
N SER A 178 -9.95 -0.63 8.09
CA SER A 178 -10.61 -0.30 9.37
C SER A 178 -9.65 0.33 10.37
N LEU A 179 -8.76 1.20 9.89
CA LEU A 179 -7.83 1.96 10.73
C LEU A 179 -8.52 3.22 11.24
N SER A 180 -8.31 3.57 12.51
CA SER A 180 -8.73 4.87 13.01
C SER A 180 -7.88 5.99 12.39
N ALA A 181 -8.43 7.20 12.33
CA ALA A 181 -7.69 8.38 11.91
C ALA A 181 -6.45 8.64 12.79
N ALA A 182 -6.55 8.37 14.10
CA ALA A 182 -5.41 8.47 15.01
C ALA A 182 -4.29 7.51 14.62
N ARG A 183 -4.62 6.22 14.42
CA ARG A 183 -3.64 5.20 14.03
C ARG A 183 -3.00 5.51 12.68
N THR A 184 -3.80 5.96 11.72
CA THR A 184 -3.32 6.33 10.40
C THR A 184 -2.36 7.51 10.47
N ARG A 185 -2.70 8.53 11.26
CA ARG A 185 -1.81 9.67 11.50
C ARG A 185 -0.49 9.26 12.12
N GLU A 186 -0.49 8.36 13.11
CA GLU A 186 0.73 7.82 13.71
C GLU A 186 1.62 7.11 12.68
N ILE A 187 1.04 6.27 11.82
CA ILE A 187 1.78 5.55 10.77
C ILE A 187 2.38 6.56 9.78
N LEU A 188 1.59 7.52 9.33
CA LEU A 188 2.04 8.56 8.38
C LEU A 188 3.18 9.40 8.96
N GLN A 189 3.09 9.80 10.22
CA GLN A 189 4.14 10.55 10.92
C GLN A 189 5.40 9.70 11.10
N TYR A 190 5.26 8.42 11.45
CA TYR A 190 6.38 7.49 11.57
C TYR A 190 7.12 7.32 10.24
N VAL A 191 6.39 7.24 9.13
CA VAL A 191 6.96 7.20 7.76
C VAL A 191 7.63 8.54 7.39
N GLY A 192 7.35 9.64 8.10
CA GLY A 192 7.93 10.97 7.84
C GLY A 192 7.06 11.88 6.98
N CYS A 193 5.76 11.57 6.83
CA CYS A 193 4.83 12.40 6.08
C CYS A 193 4.41 13.65 6.86
N SER A 194 4.21 14.76 6.15
CA SER A 194 3.40 15.86 6.66
C SER A 194 1.93 15.55 6.44
N CYS A 195 1.13 15.57 7.49
CA CYS A 195 -0.31 15.32 7.43
C CYS A 195 -1.08 16.63 7.53
N THR A 196 -1.98 16.88 6.60
CA THR A 196 -3.02 17.91 6.72
C THR A 196 -4.34 17.21 7.03
N SER A 197 -5.01 17.65 8.10
CA SER A 197 -6.33 17.16 8.47
C SER A 197 -7.34 18.20 8.02
N LYS A 198 -8.24 17.85 7.10
CA LYS A 198 -9.42 18.68 6.83
C LYS A 198 -10.56 18.12 7.68
N MET A 199 -11.00 18.90 8.67
CA MET A 199 -12.26 18.61 9.35
C MET A 199 -13.40 19.15 8.50
N VAL A 200 -14.23 18.26 7.97
CA VAL A 200 -15.55 18.64 7.45
C VAL A 200 -16.55 18.37 8.56
N ALA A 201 -17.40 19.35 8.86
CA ALA A 201 -18.36 19.23 9.97
C ALA A 201 -19.29 18.04 9.73
N GLY A 202 -19.26 17.06 10.64
CA GLY A 202 -20.11 15.86 10.59
C GLY A 202 -19.52 14.63 9.88
N SER A 203 -18.25 14.65 9.45
CA SER A 203 -17.56 13.48 8.90
C SER A 203 -16.28 13.14 9.67
N ASP A 204 -15.79 11.91 9.52
CA ASP A 204 -14.43 11.57 9.92
C ASP A 204 -13.43 12.48 9.16
N PRO A 205 -12.33 12.90 9.81
CA PRO A 205 -11.39 13.85 9.23
C PRO A 205 -10.63 13.24 8.05
N GLU A 206 -10.66 13.90 6.90
CA GLU A 206 -9.83 13.54 5.75
C GLU A 206 -8.35 13.73 6.13
N LEU A 207 -7.56 12.68 5.90
CA LEU A 207 -6.12 12.68 6.14
C LEU A 207 -5.39 12.65 4.81
N VAL A 208 -4.99 13.83 4.35
CA VAL A 208 -4.09 13.98 3.21
C VAL A 208 -2.66 13.99 3.74
N ALA A 209 -1.84 13.09 3.24
CA ALA A 209 -0.43 13.01 3.61
C ALA A 209 0.44 13.26 2.39
N GLN A 210 1.54 13.97 2.62
CA GLN A 210 2.57 14.20 1.60
C GLN A 210 3.95 13.90 2.20
N LEU A 211 4.76 13.16 1.46
CA LEU A 211 6.17 12.97 1.79
C LEU A 211 6.97 14.20 1.38
N LYS A 212 7.65 14.85 2.34
CA LYS A 212 8.48 16.04 2.08
C LYS A 212 9.92 15.77 2.49
N ALA A 213 10.87 16.22 1.67
CA ALA A 213 12.27 16.33 2.07
C ALA A 213 12.54 17.72 2.69
N PRO A 214 13.45 17.82 3.68
CA PRO A 214 14.10 16.71 4.41
C PRO A 214 13.14 16.01 5.37
N LEU A 215 13.40 14.74 5.67
CA LEU A 215 12.59 13.96 6.61
C LEU A 215 12.60 14.60 7.99
N LYS A 216 11.41 14.92 8.51
CA LYS A 216 11.24 15.29 9.90
C LYS A 216 10.95 14.02 10.68
N PHE A 217 12.00 13.32 11.11
CA PHE A 217 11.83 12.27 12.12
C PHE A 217 11.33 12.94 13.39
N GLY A 218 10.07 12.69 13.75
CA GLY A 218 9.56 13.09 15.06
C GLY A 218 10.33 12.31 16.11
N MET A 219 11.19 12.98 16.88
CA MET A 219 11.76 12.35 18.07
C MET A 219 10.58 11.94 18.96
N PRO A 220 10.47 10.64 19.34
CA PRO A 220 9.47 10.26 20.33
C PRO A 220 9.75 11.09 21.58
N LYS A 221 8.72 11.77 22.10
CA LYS A 221 8.82 12.44 23.38
C LYS A 221 9.15 11.37 24.41
N SER A 222 10.39 11.35 24.88
CA SER A 222 10.78 10.60 26.08
C SER A 222 9.98 11.17 27.24
N SER A 223 8.91 10.48 27.63
CA SER A 223 8.26 10.71 28.92
C SER A 223 9.20 10.17 30.00
N GLY A 224 9.84 11.10 30.72
CA GLY A 224 10.46 10.84 32.01
C GLY A 224 9.43 10.68 33.12
#